data_AF-A0AAX0QPK3-F1
#
_entry.id   AF-A0AAX0QPK3-F1
#
_cell.length_a   1.000
_cell.length_b   1.000
_cell.length_c   1.000
_cell.angle_alpha   90.00
_cell.angle_beta   90.00
_cell.angle_gamma   90.00
#
_symmetry.space_group_name_H-M   'P 1'
#
loop_
_entity.id
_entity.type
_entity.pdbx_description
1 polymer ?
#
loop_
_entity_poly.entity_id
_entity_poly.type
_entity_poly.pdbx_seq_one_letter_code
_entity_poly.pdbx_strand_id
1 'polypeptide(L)' 'APGNVHFKELNPEIDINDFNVVISSRSTPLGEGKEDSSLLAGVSSFGFGGTNAHVILESWQNK' A
#
# COMPACT_ATOMS: atom_id res chain seq x y z
N ALA A 1 6.02 -4.77 -3.61
CA ALA A 1 6.19 -3.64 -2.70
C ALA A 1 7.50 -3.80 -1.94
N PRO A 2 8.32 -2.75 -1.82
CA PRO A 2 9.50 -2.75 -0.98
C PRO A 2 9.12 -2.94 0.50
N GLY A 3 10.08 -3.35 1.33
CA GLY A 3 9.91 -3.38 2.78
C GLY A 3 10.00 -1.98 3.40
N ASN A 4 9.21 -1.71 4.44
CA ASN A 4 9.31 -0.48 5.21
C ASN A 4 10.53 -0.53 6.14
N VAL A 5 11.49 0.39 5.98
CA VAL A 5 12.84 0.33 6.56
C VAL A 5 12.88 0.16 8.09
N HIS A 6 11.91 0.70 8.82
CA HIS A 6 11.87 0.65 10.30
C HIS A 6 10.70 -0.16 10.85
N PHE A 7 9.97 -0.88 10.01
CA PHE A 7 8.84 -1.69 10.46
C PHE A 7 9.34 -3.01 11.04
N LYS A 8 9.30 -3.12 12.37
CA LYS A 8 9.65 -4.34 13.13
C LYS A 8 8.43 -4.97 13.80
N GLU A 9 7.56 -4.13 14.34
CA GLU A 9 6.35 -4.50 15.06
C GLU A 9 5.27 -3.45 14.75
N LEU A 10 4.00 -3.88 14.74
CA LEU A 10 2.87 -2.98 14.58
C LEU A 10 2.72 -2.11 15.83
N ASN A 11 2.34 -0.84 15.66
CA ASN A 11 2.00 0.01 16.80
C ASN A 11 0.82 -0.64 17.57
N PRO A 12 0.94 -0.91 18.89
CA PRO A 12 -0.10 -1.57 19.67
C PRO A 12 -1.43 -0.80 19.71
N GLU A 13 -1.42 0.50 19.42
CA GLU A 13 -2.62 1.34 19.33
C GLU A 13 -3.37 1.19 17.98
N ILE A 14 -2.86 0.38 17.05
CA ILE A 14 -3.46 0.17 15.73
C ILE A 14 -3.98 -1.27 15.65
N ASP A 15 -5.31 -1.42 15.58
CA ASP A 15 -5.95 -2.70 15.30
C ASP A 15 -6.18 -2.84 13.78
N ILE A 16 -5.71 -3.95 13.22
CA ILE A 16 -5.88 -4.30 11.79
C ILE A 16 -6.65 -5.60 11.58
N ASN A 17 -7.19 -6.23 12.63
CA ASN A 17 -7.82 -7.56 12.53
C ASN A 17 -9.00 -7.60 11.54
N ASP A 18 -9.75 -6.50 11.43
CA ASP A 18 -10.89 -6.38 10.51
C ASP A 18 -10.53 -5.77 9.14
N PHE A 19 -9.24 -5.51 8.90
CA PHE A 19 -8.76 -4.91 7.66
C PHE A 19 -8.03 -5.94 6.79
N ASN A 20 -8.39 -5.99 5.50
CA ASN A 20 -7.65 -6.78 4.51
C ASN A 20 -6.35 -6.04 4.10
N VAL A 21 -5.41 -5.97 5.03
CA VAL A 21 -4.15 -5.25 4.87
C VAL A 21 -2.96 -6.11 5.29
N VAL A 22 -1.87 -5.98 4.53
CA VAL A 22 -0.57 -6.55 4.88
C VAL A 22 0.45 -5.43 4.85
N ILE A 23 1.17 -5.24 5.95
CA ILE A 23 2.27 -4.27 6.02
C ILE A 23 3.55 -4.95 5.54
N SER A 24 4.09 -4.46 4.43
CA SER A 24 5.31 -4.99 3.83
C SER A 24 6.53 -4.75 4.73
N SER A 25 7.02 -5.80 5.39
CA SER A 25 8.26 -5.79 6.21
C SER A 25 9.52 -6.17 5.41
N ARG A 26 9.34 -6.78 4.23
CA ARG A 26 10.39 -7.18 3.30
C ARG A 26 9.90 -6.99 1.86
N SER A 27 10.79 -7.11 0.88
CA SER A 27 10.37 -7.10 -0.53
C SER A 27 9.32 -8.19 -0.76
N THR A 28 8.13 -7.77 -1.18
CA THR A 28 6.96 -8.63 -1.39
C THR A 28 6.54 -8.48 -2.85
N PRO A 29 6.50 -9.55 -3.67
CA PRO A 29 6.01 -9.48 -5.04
C PRO A 29 4.57 -8.93 -5.10
N LEU A 30 4.25 -8.17 -6.15
CA LEU A 30 2.88 -7.69 -6.41
C LEU A 30 2.33 -8.41 -7.63
N GLY A 31 1.04 -8.77 -7.59
CA GLY A 31 0.36 -9.39 -8.73
C GLY A 31 0.60 -10.89 -8.90
N GLU A 32 1.21 -11.59 -7.93
CA GLU A 32 1.34 -13.05 -7.99
C GLU A 32 -0.03 -13.73 -8.17
N GLY A 33 -0.13 -14.64 -9.15
CA GLY A 33 -1.34 -15.41 -9.43
C GLY A 33 -2.44 -14.64 -10.17
N LYS A 34 -2.20 -13.40 -10.63
CA LYS A 34 -3.14 -12.63 -11.45
C LYS A 34 -2.51 -12.24 -12.78
N GLU A 35 -2.47 -13.18 -13.72
CA GLU A 35 -2.21 -12.86 -15.12
C GLU A 35 -3.31 -11.90 -15.62
N ASP A 36 -2.93 -10.84 -16.34
CA ASP A 36 -3.79 -9.81 -16.96
C ASP A 36 -4.56 -8.82 -16.05
N SER A 37 -4.37 -8.81 -14.73
CA SER A 37 -4.97 -7.74 -13.90
C SER A 37 -4.04 -6.54 -13.73
N SER A 38 -4.53 -5.33 -14.01
CA SER A 38 -3.81 -4.10 -13.65
C SER A 38 -3.60 -4.02 -12.13
N LEU A 39 -2.41 -3.61 -11.72
CA LEU A 39 -2.13 -3.29 -10.33
C LEU A 39 -2.75 -1.92 -10.00
N LEU A 40 -3.57 -1.87 -8.97
CA LEU A 40 -4.10 -0.63 -8.42
C LEU A 40 -3.32 -0.25 -7.15
N ALA A 41 -3.06 1.05 -6.98
CA ALA A 41 -2.42 1.59 -5.79
C ALA A 41 -3.08 2.89 -5.35
N GLY A 42 -3.19 3.11 -4.04
CA GLY A 42 -3.60 4.39 -3.47
C GLY A 42 -2.39 5.14 -2.91
N VAL A 43 -2.35 6.46 -3.09
CA VAL A 43 -1.37 7.34 -2.46
C VAL A 43 -2.12 8.43 -1.69
N SER A 44 -1.91 8.48 -0.39
CA SER A 44 -2.47 9.51 0.50
C SER A 44 -1.39 10.48 0.94
N SER A 45 -1.73 11.76 1.02
CA SER A 45 -0.89 12.82 1.60
C SER A 45 -1.73 13.73 2.49
N PHE A 46 -1.31 13.90 3.73
CA PHE A 46 -2.01 14.69 4.76
C PHE A 46 -1.10 15.81 5.24
N GLY A 47 -1.43 17.05 4.88
CA GLY A 47 -0.64 18.23 5.26
C GLY A 47 -1.01 18.72 6.66
N PHE A 48 -0.03 19.17 7.44
CA PHE A 48 -0.24 19.70 8.79
C PHE A 48 -1.27 20.83 8.86
N GLY A 49 -1.35 21.68 7.82
CA GLY A 49 -2.34 22.76 7.71
C GLY A 49 -3.78 22.29 7.44
N GLY A 50 -4.03 20.98 7.35
CA GLY A 50 -5.34 20.39 7.10
C GLY A 50 -5.68 20.14 5.63
N THR A 51 -4.83 20.56 4.68
CA THR A 51 -5.00 20.22 3.26
C THR A 51 -4.59 18.77 3.01
N ASN A 52 -5.50 18.00 2.43
CA ASN A 52 -5.32 16.58 2.15
C ASN A 52 -5.45 16.30 0.66
N ALA A 53 -4.75 15.28 0.18
CA ALA A 53 -4.90 14.77 -1.18
C ALA A 53 -4.82 13.24 -1.18
N HIS A 54 -5.60 12.63 -2.08
CA HIS A 54 -5.56 11.20 -2.32
C HIS A 54 -5.68 10.93 -3.82
N VAL A 55 -4.86 10.03 -4.33
CA VAL A 55 -4.89 9.61 -5.73
C VAL A 55 -4.88 8.09 -5.84
N ILE A 56 -5.57 7.58 -6.85
CA ILE A 56 -5.53 6.19 -7.25
C ILE A 56 -4.68 6.09 -8.52
N LEU A 57 -3.76 5.13 -8.55
CA LEU A 57 -2.88 4.82 -9.66
C LEU A 57 -3.24 3.44 -10.20
N GLU A 58 -3.12 3.28 -11.50
CA GLU A 58 -3.20 2.00 -12.19
C GLU A 58 -1.86 1.73 -12.89
N SER A 59 -1.38 0.49 -12.85
CA SER A 59 -0.25 0.08 -13.67
C SER A 59 -0.59 0.25 -15.14
N TRP A 60 0.26 0.94 -15.88
CA TRP A 60 0.12 0.99 -17.32
C TRP A 60 0.40 -0.38 -17.95
N GLN A 61 -0.56 -0.88 -18.72
CA GLN A 61 -0.38 -2.05 -19.58
C GLN A 61 -0.32 -1.57 -21.03
N ASN A 62 0.78 -1.84 -21.71
CA ASN A 62 0.90 -1.58 -23.14
C ASN A 62 0.00 -2.60 -23.87
N LYS A 63 -1.11 -2.13 -24.45
CA LYS A 63 -1.95 -2.93 -25.34
C LYS A 63 -1.53 -2.73 -26.78
#